data_AF-A0A5Q4FUI5-F1
#
_entry.id   AF-A0A5Q4FUI5-F1
#
_cell.length_a   1.000
_cell.length_b   1.000
_cell.length_c   1.000
_cell.angle_alpha   90.00
_cell.angle_beta   90.00
_cell.angle_gamma   90.00
#
_symmetry.space_group_name_H-M   'P 1'
#
loop_
_entity.id
_entity.type
_entity.pdbx_description
1 polymer ?
#
loop_
_entity_poly.entity_id
_entity_poly.type
_entity_poly.pdbx_seq_one_letter_code
_entity_poly.pdbx_strand_id
1 'polypeptide(L)'
;MVVLGVDPGLTRCGIGIVVGPSGRPSVRDHRCIRTTPDTPLEHRLLLVHDGIVAAIDEHRPTAVAVERVLFSNNVRTAMATGQSAGVALLAAARSGVPVTSYSPTEIKLTVAGSGSAAKDAVGRLVAAQLGLGAVPEPADVADALAVALTHLARSRMAAAVAGTPAASALAEAHTHASKAARGGWEAVLGDRLEGHR
;
A
#
# COMPACT_ATOMS: atom_id res chain seq x y z
N MET A 1 -4.24 8.98 -12.48
CA MET A 1 -3.72 8.39 -11.23
C MET A 1 -3.26 6.97 -11.51
N VAL A 2 -2.02 6.67 -11.13
CA VAL A 2 -1.46 5.31 -11.17
C VAL A 2 -1.21 4.91 -9.73
N VAL A 3 -1.77 3.78 -9.31
CA VAL A 3 -1.69 3.30 -7.93
C VAL A 3 -0.95 1.97 -7.91
N LEU A 4 0.08 1.90 -7.08
CA LEU A 4 0.72 0.65 -6.68
C LEU A 4 0.04 0.14 -5.41
N GLY A 5 -0.72 -0.94 -5.51
CA GLY A 5 -1.23 -1.70 -4.37
C GLY A 5 -0.24 -2.77 -3.92
N VAL A 6 -0.07 -2.91 -2.61
CA VAL A 6 0.81 -3.90 -1.98
C VAL A 6 0.03 -4.70 -0.94
N ASP A 7 -0.02 -6.01 -1.13
CA ASP A 7 -0.40 -6.99 -0.10
C ASP A 7 0.90 -7.56 0.51
N PRO A 8 1.33 -7.06 1.69
CA PRO A 8 2.62 -7.39 2.24
C PRO A 8 2.63 -8.80 2.84
N GLY A 9 3.67 -9.57 2.52
CA GLY A 9 3.91 -10.86 3.14
C GLY A 9 5.34 -11.31 2.91
N LEU A 10 5.94 -11.90 3.93
CA LEU A 10 7.37 -12.23 3.85
C LEU A 10 7.63 -13.36 2.84
N THR A 11 6.79 -14.39 2.79
CA THR A 11 6.92 -15.50 1.80
C THR A 11 6.38 -15.12 0.43
N ARG A 12 5.27 -14.37 0.41
CA ARG A 12 4.59 -13.90 -0.80
C ARG A 12 4.13 -12.46 -0.55
N CYS A 13 4.59 -11.54 -1.38
CA CYS A 13 4.14 -10.15 -1.36
C CYS A 13 3.51 -9.82 -2.72
N GLY A 14 2.21 -9.53 -2.69
CA GLY A 14 1.45 -9.17 -3.88
C GLY A 14 1.69 -7.71 -4.27
N ILE A 15 1.85 -7.48 -5.57
CA ILE A 15 1.94 -6.16 -6.19
C ILE A 15 0.91 -6.06 -7.30
N GLY A 16 0.15 -4.97 -7.33
CA GLY A 16 -0.78 -4.65 -8.41
C GLY A 16 -0.71 -3.18 -8.80
N ILE A 17 -0.57 -2.88 -10.10
CA ILE A 17 -0.57 -1.53 -10.65
C ILE A 17 -1.91 -1.27 -11.34
N VAL A 18 -2.69 -0.32 -10.82
CA VAL A 18 -4.00 0.04 -11.36
C VAL A 18 -4.03 1.49 -11.81
N VAL A 19 -4.67 1.76 -12.94
CA VAL A 19 -4.81 3.09 -13.54
C VAL A 19 -6.26 3.56 -13.47
N GLY A 20 -6.47 4.82 -13.09
CA GLY A 20 -7.76 5.53 -13.09
C GLY A 20 -7.58 7.03 -12.79
N PRO A 21 -8.62 7.88 -12.72
CA PRO A 21 -10.01 7.67 -13.09
C PRO A 21 -10.31 8.40 -14.41
N SER A 22 -10.15 7.73 -15.55
CA SER A 22 -10.65 8.21 -16.84
C SER A 22 -11.78 7.32 -17.39
N GLY A 23 -12.45 6.56 -16.49
CA GLY A 23 -13.42 5.53 -16.83
C GLY A 23 -13.32 4.34 -15.87
N ARG A 24 -13.53 3.13 -16.40
CA ARG A 24 -13.30 1.87 -15.67
C ARG A 24 -11.80 1.74 -15.31
N PRO A 25 -11.45 1.44 -14.06
CA PRO A 25 -10.06 1.15 -13.70
C PRO A 25 -9.52 -0.05 -14.50
N SER A 26 -8.24 0.00 -14.85
CA SER A 26 -7.56 -1.09 -15.57
C SER A 26 -6.24 -1.48 -14.91
N VAL A 27 -5.86 -2.75 -15.07
CA VAL A 27 -4.58 -3.25 -14.60
C VAL A 27 -3.50 -2.90 -15.62
N ARG A 28 -2.39 -2.33 -15.14
CA ARG A 28 -1.20 -2.06 -15.93
C ARG A 28 -0.16 -3.16 -15.80
N ASP A 29 0.05 -3.65 -14.58
CA ASP A 29 0.98 -4.73 -14.25
C ASP A 29 0.56 -5.37 -12.93
N HIS A 30 0.98 -6.60 -12.69
CA HIS A 30 0.86 -7.27 -11.40
C HIS A 30 1.88 -8.40 -11.25
N ARG A 31 2.34 -8.63 -10.02
CA ARG A 31 3.29 -9.71 -9.72
C ARG A 31 3.26 -10.11 -8.26
N CYS A 32 3.83 -11.27 -7.96
CA CYS A 32 4.02 -11.76 -6.60
C CYS A 32 5.52 -11.93 -6.36
N ILE A 33 6.09 -11.12 -5.45
CA ILE A 33 7.46 -11.33 -4.98
C ILE A 33 7.43 -12.55 -4.07
N ARG A 34 8.31 -13.51 -4.34
CA ARG A 34 8.41 -14.77 -3.59
C ARG A 34 9.76 -14.86 -2.91
N THR A 35 9.75 -15.30 -1.66
CA THR A 35 10.98 -15.61 -0.91
C THR A 35 10.86 -16.99 -0.27
N THR A 36 11.98 -17.63 0.02
CA THR A 36 12.01 -18.95 0.68
C THR A 36 12.30 -18.81 2.17
N PRO A 37 11.71 -19.64 3.05
CA PRO A 37 12.03 -19.65 4.48
C PRO A 37 13.50 -19.94 4.80
N ASP A 38 14.21 -20.64 3.91
CA ASP A 38 15.63 -20.98 4.06
C ASP A 38 16.56 -19.78 3.84
N THR A 39 16.04 -18.69 3.26
CA THR A 39 16.78 -17.44 3.08
C THR A 39 16.77 -16.63 4.38
N PRO A 40 17.90 -16.05 4.83
CA PRO A 40 17.93 -15.18 6.01
C PRO A 40 16.92 -14.01 5.92
N LEU A 41 16.31 -13.64 7.06
CA LEU A 41 15.18 -12.71 7.14
C LEU A 41 15.47 -11.36 6.46
N GLU A 42 16.49 -10.65 6.93
CA GLU A 42 17.56 -10.17 6.08
C GLU A 42 17.29 -9.86 4.61
N HIS A 43 17.79 -10.81 3.83
CA HIS A 43 17.73 -10.88 2.39
C HIS A 43 16.30 -11.09 1.88
N ARG A 44 15.41 -11.74 2.65
CA ARG A 44 13.99 -11.83 2.27
C ARG A 44 13.34 -10.46 2.27
N LEU A 45 13.61 -9.64 3.29
CA LEU A 45 13.13 -8.26 3.37
C LEU A 45 13.76 -7.38 2.28
N LEU A 46 15.04 -7.59 1.97
CA LEU A 46 15.71 -6.92 0.84
C LEU A 46 15.05 -7.28 -0.50
N LEU A 47 14.72 -8.54 -0.76
CA LEU A 47 14.01 -8.96 -1.98
C LEU A 47 12.63 -8.30 -2.10
N VAL A 48 11.90 -8.18 -0.99
CA VAL A 48 10.63 -7.46 -0.96
C VAL A 48 10.84 -5.97 -1.26
N HIS A 49 11.83 -5.34 -0.63
CA HIS A 49 12.20 -3.94 -0.87
C HIS A 49 12.50 -3.70 -2.35
N ASP A 50 13.42 -4.48 -2.92
CA ASP A 50 13.90 -4.28 -4.29
C ASP A 50 12.79 -4.51 -5.31
N GLY A 51 11.93 -5.51 -5.09
CA GLY A 51 10.78 -5.75 -5.97
C GLY A 51 9.74 -4.63 -5.94
N ILE A 52 9.55 -3.98 -4.78
CA ILE A 52 8.67 -2.80 -4.64
C ILE A 52 9.31 -1.57 -5.28
N VAL A 53 10.59 -1.30 -5.01
CA VAL A 53 11.32 -0.17 -5.63
C VAL A 53 11.33 -0.30 -7.15
N ALA A 54 11.58 -1.50 -7.68
CA ALA A 54 11.49 -1.75 -9.12
C ALA A 54 10.09 -1.43 -9.68
N ALA A 55 9.01 -1.76 -8.97
CA ALA A 55 7.65 -1.40 -9.40
C ALA A 55 7.43 0.11 -9.41
N ILE A 56 7.95 0.80 -8.39
CA ILE A 56 7.86 2.26 -8.30
C ILE A 56 8.64 2.92 -9.45
N ASP A 57 9.85 2.45 -9.73
CA ASP A 57 10.70 3.01 -10.78
C ASP A 57 10.16 2.75 -12.19
N GLU A 58 9.65 1.54 -12.43
CA GLU A 58 9.08 1.12 -13.71
C GLU A 58 7.78 1.85 -14.02
N HIS A 59 6.84 1.90 -13.06
CA HIS A 59 5.47 2.36 -13.32
C HIS A 59 5.20 3.80 -12.90
N ARG A 60 6.13 4.41 -12.16
CA ARG A 60 6.04 5.77 -11.61
C ARG A 60 4.65 6.06 -11.00
N PRO A 61 4.21 5.27 -10.01
CA PRO A 61 2.90 5.44 -9.41
C PRO A 61 2.81 6.81 -8.73
N THR A 62 1.63 7.41 -8.79
CA THR A 62 1.31 8.67 -8.08
C THR A 62 0.93 8.42 -6.62
N ALA A 63 0.66 7.17 -6.25
CA ALA A 63 0.36 6.76 -4.89
C ALA A 63 0.71 5.28 -4.67
N VAL A 64 1.12 4.95 -3.45
CA VAL A 64 1.26 3.57 -2.96
C VAL A 64 0.17 3.29 -1.93
N ALA A 65 -0.50 2.15 -2.05
CA ALA A 65 -1.50 1.69 -1.12
C ALA A 65 -1.03 0.35 -0.52
N VAL A 66 -1.07 0.22 0.80
CA VAL A 66 -0.58 -0.99 1.50
C VAL A 66 -1.68 -1.58 2.36
N GLU A 67 -1.89 -2.89 2.32
CA GLU A 67 -2.77 -3.55 3.30
C GLU A 67 -2.17 -3.46 4.71
N ARG A 68 -2.98 -3.00 5.66
CA ARG A 68 -2.60 -2.90 7.06
C ARG A 68 -2.75 -4.24 7.75
N VAL A 69 -1.71 -4.64 8.48
CA VAL A 69 -1.76 -5.81 9.36
C VAL A 69 -2.68 -5.51 10.56
N LEU A 70 -3.74 -6.30 10.72
CA LEU A 70 -4.57 -6.29 11.93
C LEU A 70 -4.16 -7.42 12.89
N PHE A 71 -4.64 -7.34 14.13
CA PHE A 71 -4.40 -8.34 15.16
C PHE A 71 -4.64 -9.76 14.64
N SER A 72 -3.59 -10.57 14.67
CA SER A 72 -3.63 -11.99 14.33
C SER A 72 -3.44 -12.81 15.59
N ASN A 73 -4.21 -13.90 15.71
CA ASN A 73 -3.98 -14.90 16.76
C ASN A 73 -2.63 -15.62 16.59
N ASN A 74 -2.02 -15.54 15.39
CA ASN A 74 -0.69 -16.05 15.12
C ASN A 74 0.33 -14.90 15.08
N VAL A 75 1.00 -14.70 16.23
CA VAL A 75 2.01 -13.66 16.43
C VAL A 75 3.17 -13.77 15.43
N ARG A 76 3.61 -15.00 15.10
CA ARG A 76 4.73 -15.20 14.17
C ARG A 76 4.39 -14.70 12.77
N THR A 77 3.21 -15.04 12.27
CA THR A 77 2.74 -14.56 10.95
C THR A 77 2.53 -13.05 10.97
N ALA A 78 1.91 -12.50 12.02
CA ALA A 78 1.73 -11.05 12.15
C ALA A 78 3.06 -10.29 12.19
N MET A 79 4.07 -10.80 12.89
CA MET A 79 5.40 -10.19 12.92
C MET A 79 6.04 -10.19 11.53
N ALA A 80 6.00 -11.31 10.81
CA ALA A 80 6.56 -11.42 9.46
C ALA A 80 5.86 -10.50 8.46
N THR A 81 4.53 -10.47 8.46
CA THR A 81 3.73 -9.56 7.64
C THR A 81 4.00 -8.10 8.02
N GLY A 82 4.10 -7.79 9.32
CA GLY A 82 4.40 -6.45 9.82
C GLY A 82 5.77 -5.94 9.38
N GLN A 83 6.80 -6.79 9.41
CA GLN A 83 8.13 -6.46 8.87
C GLN A 83 8.08 -6.16 7.38
N SER A 84 7.39 -7.00 6.59
CA SER A 84 7.19 -6.77 5.15
C SER A 84 6.40 -5.50 4.86
N ALA A 85 5.37 -5.19 5.65
CA ALA A 85 4.60 -3.96 5.53
C ALA A 85 5.46 -2.73 5.83
N GLY A 86 6.30 -2.79 6.88
CA GLY A 86 7.27 -1.73 7.19
C GLY A 86 8.23 -1.45 6.05
N VAL A 87 8.73 -2.50 5.37
CA VAL A 87 9.56 -2.38 4.17
C VAL A 87 8.80 -1.68 3.04
N ALA A 88 7.55 -2.03 2.79
CA ALA A 88 6.73 -1.39 1.76
C ALA A 88 6.51 0.11 2.03
N LEU A 89 6.22 0.47 3.29
CA LEU A 89 6.06 1.86 3.72
C LEU A 89 7.36 2.64 3.54
N LEU A 90 8.50 2.06 3.94
CA LEU A 90 9.81 2.69 3.80
C LEU A 90 10.20 2.88 2.32
N ALA A 91 9.97 1.88 1.47
CA ALA A 91 10.27 1.97 0.04
C ALA A 91 9.47 3.09 -0.64
N ALA A 92 8.18 3.23 -0.32
CA ALA A 92 7.35 4.32 -0.82
C ALA A 92 7.86 5.70 -0.34
N ALA A 93 8.14 5.82 0.96
CA ALA A 93 8.64 7.06 1.57
C ALA A 93 9.99 7.50 0.97
N ARG A 94 10.94 6.57 0.80
CA ARG A 94 12.25 6.83 0.16
C ARG A 94 12.12 7.26 -1.29
N SER A 95 11.11 6.76 -1.99
CA SER A 95 10.83 7.10 -3.38
C SER A 95 10.05 8.42 -3.53
N GLY A 96 9.69 9.08 -2.42
CA GLY A 96 8.90 10.30 -2.43
C GLY A 96 7.45 10.12 -2.88
N VAL A 97 6.95 8.88 -2.92
CA VAL A 97 5.58 8.57 -3.34
C VAL A 97 4.65 8.55 -2.13
N PRO A 98 3.53 9.30 -2.14
CA PRO A 98 2.56 9.26 -1.04
C PRO A 98 2.06 7.84 -0.78
N VAL A 99 2.08 7.42 0.49
CA VAL A 99 1.65 6.09 0.90
C VAL A 99 0.45 6.15 1.84
N THR A 100 -0.51 5.25 1.66
CA THR A 100 -1.69 5.12 2.54
C THR A 100 -1.94 3.65 2.86
N SER A 101 -2.29 3.35 4.11
CA SER A 101 -2.58 1.97 4.53
C SER A 101 -4.05 1.74 4.84
N TYR A 102 -4.63 0.67 4.30
CA TYR A 102 -6.04 0.30 4.46
C TYR A 102 -6.18 -1.01 5.23
N SER A 103 -7.13 -1.07 6.17
CA SER A 103 -7.48 -2.31 6.84
C SER A 103 -8.21 -3.30 5.91
N PRO A 104 -8.14 -4.61 6.17
CA PRO A 104 -8.93 -5.63 5.48
C PRO A 104 -10.43 -5.28 5.40
N THR A 105 -10.98 -4.74 6.48
CA THR A 105 -12.40 -4.32 6.54
C THR A 105 -12.68 -3.17 5.58
N GLU A 106 -11.80 -2.17 5.48
CA GLU A 106 -11.96 -1.08 4.52
C GLU A 106 -11.86 -1.55 3.07
N ILE A 107 -10.95 -2.47 2.79
CA ILE A 107 -10.78 -3.06 1.45
C ILE A 107 -12.05 -3.82 1.07
N LYS A 108 -12.53 -4.70 1.95
CA LYS A 108 -13.77 -5.47 1.75
C LYS A 108 -15.00 -4.57 1.60
N LEU A 109 -15.14 -3.54 2.43
CA LEU A 109 -16.22 -2.56 2.31
C LEU A 109 -16.18 -1.83 0.95
N THR A 110 -14.99 -1.43 0.51
CA THR A 110 -14.83 -0.64 -0.72
C THR A 110 -15.06 -1.49 -1.97
N VAL A 111 -14.55 -2.72 -1.99
CA VAL A 111 -14.64 -3.61 -3.15
C VAL A 111 -15.98 -4.35 -3.20
N ALA A 112 -16.45 -4.84 -2.05
CA ALA A 112 -17.60 -5.76 -1.97
C ALA A 112 -18.85 -5.16 -1.30
N GLY A 113 -18.80 -3.91 -0.84
CA GLY A 113 -19.90 -3.28 -0.13
C GLY A 113 -20.14 -3.80 1.29
N SER A 114 -19.35 -4.77 1.76
CA SER A 114 -19.48 -5.36 3.09
C SER A 114 -18.11 -5.71 3.68
N GLY A 115 -17.84 -5.26 4.90
CA GLY A 115 -16.61 -5.54 5.63
C GLY A 115 -16.43 -7.00 6.03
N SER A 116 -17.52 -7.77 6.04
CA SER A 116 -17.54 -9.20 6.35
C SER A 116 -17.51 -10.09 5.09
N ALA A 117 -17.33 -9.51 3.89
CA ALA A 117 -17.28 -10.27 2.64
C ALA A 117 -16.21 -11.38 2.67
N ALA A 118 -16.57 -12.53 2.09
CA ALA A 118 -15.68 -13.67 1.92
C ALA A 118 -14.56 -13.34 0.91
N LYS A 119 -13.35 -13.87 1.14
CA LYS A 119 -12.16 -13.56 0.34
C LYS A 119 -12.37 -13.88 -1.15
N ASP A 120 -13.00 -15.02 -1.45
CA ASP A 120 -13.29 -15.41 -2.84
C ASP A 120 -14.27 -14.46 -3.54
N ALA A 121 -15.22 -13.90 -2.78
CA ALA A 121 -16.16 -12.91 -3.32
C ALA A 121 -15.43 -11.60 -3.65
N VAL A 122 -14.50 -11.17 -2.79
CA VAL A 122 -13.65 -10.00 -3.07
C VAL A 122 -12.86 -10.22 -4.36
N GLY A 123 -12.17 -11.35 -4.51
CA GLY A 123 -11.41 -11.65 -5.73
C GLY A 123 -12.23 -11.61 -7.02
N ARG A 124 -13.46 -12.16 -7.01
CA ARG A 124 -14.38 -12.08 -8.16
C ARG A 124 -14.79 -10.64 -8.48
N LEU A 125 -15.05 -9.83 -7.46
CA LEU A 125 -15.42 -8.44 -7.64
C LEU A 125 -14.25 -7.57 -8.10
N VAL A 126 -13.02 -7.87 -7.66
CA VAL A 126 -11.79 -7.26 -8.20
C VAL A 126 -11.68 -7.53 -9.70
N ALA A 127 -11.80 -8.80 -10.12
CA ALA A 127 -11.78 -9.16 -11.53
C ALA A 127 -12.88 -8.44 -12.33
N ALA A 128 -14.11 -8.43 -11.80
CA ALA A 128 -15.23 -7.75 -12.43
C ALA A 128 -15.05 -6.22 -12.52
N GLN A 129 -14.46 -5.55 -11.53
CA GLN A 129 -14.22 -4.12 -11.60
C GLN A 129 -13.12 -3.78 -12.60
N LEU A 130 -12.08 -4.61 -12.69
CA LEU A 130 -10.92 -4.41 -13.56
C LEU A 130 -11.10 -4.94 -14.99
N GLY A 131 -12.16 -5.69 -15.27
CA GLY A 131 -12.41 -6.25 -16.60
C GLY A 131 -11.59 -7.48 -16.94
N LEU A 132 -11.26 -8.26 -15.92
CA LEU A 132 -10.52 -9.50 -16.05
C LEU A 132 -11.49 -10.66 -16.24
N GLY A 133 -11.17 -11.59 -17.15
CA GLY A 133 -12.00 -12.76 -17.42
C GLY A 133 -11.99 -13.80 -16.30
N ALA A 134 -11.02 -13.73 -15.39
CA ALA A 134 -10.88 -14.60 -14.23
C ALA A 134 -10.25 -13.84 -13.05
N VAL A 135 -10.32 -14.45 -11.86
CA VAL A 135 -9.65 -13.91 -10.67
C VAL A 135 -8.13 -14.00 -10.88
N PRO A 136 -7.37 -12.92 -10.66
CA PRO A 136 -5.92 -12.94 -10.79
C PRO A 136 -5.27 -13.95 -9.85
N GLU A 137 -4.34 -14.73 -10.39
CA GLU A 137 -3.51 -15.62 -9.61
C GLU A 137 -2.07 -15.10 -9.53
N PRO A 138 -1.38 -15.33 -8.40
CA PRO A 138 -1.87 -16.03 -7.20
C PRO A 138 -2.67 -15.07 -6.28
N ALA A 139 -3.31 -15.59 -5.22
CA ALA A 139 -4.24 -14.81 -4.38
C ALA A 139 -3.74 -13.43 -3.89
N ASP A 140 -2.47 -13.29 -3.50
CA ASP A 140 -1.92 -11.99 -3.05
C ASP A 140 -1.91 -10.94 -4.18
N VAL A 141 -1.88 -11.36 -5.46
CA VAL A 141 -2.06 -10.42 -6.59
C VAL A 141 -3.49 -9.88 -6.60
N ALA A 142 -4.50 -10.73 -6.40
CA ALA A 142 -5.88 -10.28 -6.32
C ALA A 142 -6.09 -9.33 -5.10
N ASP A 143 -5.46 -9.64 -3.97
CA ASP A 143 -5.50 -8.80 -2.77
C ASP A 143 -4.79 -7.45 -3.01
N ALA A 144 -3.60 -7.44 -3.63
CA ALA A 144 -2.89 -6.21 -3.97
C ALA A 144 -3.66 -5.33 -4.96
N LEU A 145 -4.35 -5.94 -5.94
CA LEU A 145 -5.27 -5.22 -6.84
C LEU A 145 -6.48 -4.65 -6.08
N ALA A 146 -7.02 -5.38 -5.10
CA ALA A 146 -8.08 -4.89 -4.22
C ALA A 146 -7.63 -3.65 -3.41
N VAL A 147 -6.39 -3.68 -2.90
CA VAL A 147 -5.77 -2.55 -2.18
C VAL A 147 -5.64 -1.32 -3.11
N ALA A 148 -5.16 -1.51 -4.34
CA ALA A 148 -5.05 -0.43 -5.32
C ALA A 148 -6.42 0.16 -5.70
N LEU A 149 -7.43 -0.68 -5.95
CA LEU A 149 -8.81 -0.26 -6.21
C LEU A 149 -9.39 0.52 -5.03
N THR A 150 -9.13 0.06 -3.81
CA THR A 150 -9.57 0.73 -2.59
C THR A 150 -9.05 2.16 -2.56
N HIS A 151 -7.75 2.35 -2.82
CA HIS A 151 -7.16 3.69 -2.89
C HIS A 151 -7.79 4.56 -3.99
N LEU A 152 -7.97 4.03 -5.21
CA LEU A 152 -8.61 4.77 -6.30
C LEU A 152 -10.02 5.25 -5.92
N ALA A 153 -10.83 4.39 -5.30
CA ALA A 153 -12.17 4.73 -4.86
C ALA A 153 -12.16 5.81 -3.76
N ARG A 154 -11.28 5.66 -2.76
CA ARG A 154 -11.15 6.63 -1.66
C ARG A 154 -10.63 7.99 -2.16
N SER A 155 -9.66 7.99 -3.06
CA SER A 155 -9.12 9.21 -3.66
C SER A 155 -10.17 9.94 -4.53
N ARG A 156 -11.02 9.20 -5.23
CA ARG A 156 -12.17 9.78 -5.96
C ARG A 156 -13.16 10.45 -5.00
N MET A 157 -13.52 9.75 -3.91
CA MET A 157 -14.39 10.31 -2.88
C MET A 157 -13.79 11.56 -2.25
N ALA A 158 -12.51 11.52 -1.87
CA ALA A 158 -11.81 12.66 -1.29
C ALA A 158 -11.80 13.87 -2.25
N ALA A 159 -11.52 13.65 -3.54
CA ALA A 159 -11.58 14.70 -4.55
C ALA A 159 -12.99 15.30 -4.72
N ALA A 160 -14.05 14.49 -4.62
CA ALA A 160 -15.42 14.97 -4.68
C ALA A 160 -15.81 15.85 -3.46
N VAL A 161 -15.22 15.59 -2.29
CA VAL A 161 -15.48 16.37 -1.06
C VAL A 161 -14.50 17.54 -0.89
N ALA A 162 -13.35 17.53 -1.57
CA ALA A 162 -12.31 18.55 -1.47
C ALA A 162 -12.76 19.97 -1.85
N GLY A 163 -13.87 20.12 -2.60
CA GLY A 163 -14.48 21.41 -2.91
C GLY A 163 -15.34 22.01 -1.77
N THR A 164 -15.43 21.35 -0.62
CA THR A 164 -16.26 21.80 0.50
C THR A 164 -15.48 22.64 1.52
N PRO A 165 -16.09 23.65 2.16
CA PRO A 165 -15.44 24.46 3.21
C PRO A 165 -14.87 23.61 4.37
N ALA A 166 -15.54 22.51 4.71
CA ALA A 166 -15.09 21.57 5.74
C ALA A 166 -13.80 20.83 5.33
N ALA A 167 -13.63 20.51 4.05
CA ALA A 167 -12.42 19.87 3.54
C ALA A 167 -11.22 20.83 3.55
N SER A 168 -11.42 22.11 3.24
CA SER A 168 -10.38 23.14 3.33
C SER A 168 -9.86 23.31 4.76
N ALA A 169 -10.77 23.41 5.74
CA ALA A 169 -10.39 23.52 7.15
C ALA A 169 -9.61 22.29 7.66
N LEU A 170 -9.99 21.09 7.21
CA LEU A 170 -9.28 19.85 7.58
C LEU A 170 -7.89 19.76 6.92
N ALA A 171 -7.75 20.21 5.67
CA ALA A 171 -6.46 20.23 4.97
C ALA A 171 -5.45 21.20 5.61
N GLU A 172 -5.93 22.37 6.06
CA GLU A 172 -5.11 23.34 6.80
C GLU A 172 -4.61 22.77 8.14
N ALA A 173 -5.47 22.07 8.87
CA ALA A 173 -5.11 21.38 10.11
C ALA A 173 -4.07 20.27 9.88
N HIS A 174 -4.23 19.46 8.82
CA HIS A 174 -3.29 18.39 8.48
C HIS A 174 -1.91 18.91 8.06
N THR A 175 -1.89 20.05 7.36
CA THR A 175 -0.65 20.71 6.92
C THR A 175 0.14 21.24 8.12
N HIS A 176 -0.56 21.82 9.11
CA HIS A 176 0.06 22.22 10.39
C HIS A 176 0.66 21.04 11.15
N ALA A 177 -0.09 19.93 11.27
CA ALA A 177 0.40 18.71 11.92
C ALA A 177 1.63 18.10 11.20
N SER A 178 1.62 18.09 9.86
CA SER A 178 2.70 17.54 9.04
C SER A 178 3.97 18.39 9.06
N LYS A 179 3.85 19.72 9.16
CA LYS A 179 4.99 20.63 9.38
C LYS A 179 5.60 20.43 10.78
N ALA A 180 4.78 20.21 11.81
CA ALA A 180 5.26 19.95 13.16
C ALA A 180 6.00 18.60 13.27
N ALA A 181 5.61 17.59 12.48
CA ALA A 181 6.25 16.29 12.44
C ALA A 181 7.61 16.27 11.70
N ARG A 182 7.98 17.36 10.99
CA ARG A 182 9.28 17.49 10.30
C ARG A 182 10.44 17.91 11.21
N GLY A 183 10.25 17.96 12.53
CA GLY A 183 11.35 18.06 13.50
C GLY A 183 11.68 16.69 14.08
N GLY A 184 12.62 15.94 13.50
CA GLY A 184 13.01 14.63 14.02
C GLY A 184 14.21 13.99 13.32
N TRP A 185 15.02 13.28 14.13
CA TRP A 185 16.31 12.61 13.88
C TRP A 185 17.48 13.44 13.31
N GLU A 186 17.26 14.42 12.44
CA GLU A 186 18.34 15.34 11.99
C GLU A 186 18.83 16.23 13.15
N ALA A 187 17.90 16.66 14.02
CA ALA A 187 18.22 17.28 15.32
C ALA A 187 18.87 16.32 16.33
N VAL A 188 18.76 14.99 16.12
CA VAL A 188 19.36 13.96 16.99
C VAL A 188 20.73 13.52 16.49
N LEU A 189 20.98 13.61 15.17
CA LEU A 189 22.26 13.29 14.54
C LEU A 189 23.18 14.51 14.39
N GLY A 190 22.64 15.73 14.31
CA GLY A 190 23.42 16.98 14.30
C GLY A 190 24.36 17.11 15.51
N ASP A 191 23.86 16.83 16.72
CA ASP A 191 24.64 16.89 17.97
C ASP A 191 25.73 15.81 18.10
N ARG A 192 25.66 14.72 17.30
CA ARG A 192 26.62 13.60 17.40
C ARG A 192 27.77 13.68 16.40
N LEU A 193 27.65 14.50 15.34
CA LEU A 193 28.70 14.65 14.34
C LEU A 193 29.66 15.81 14.62
N GLU A 194 29.34 16.71 15.55
CA GLU A 194 30.18 17.87 15.89
C GLU A 194 31.12 17.64 17.09
N GLY A 195 30.97 16.54 17.84
CA GLY A 195 31.78 16.23 19.04
C GLY A 195 33.04 15.37 18.84
N HIS A 196 33.39 15.02 17.59
CA HIS A 196 34.55 14.17 17.26
C HIS A 196 35.48 14.80 16.20
N ARG A 197 35.71 16.11 16.30
CA ARG A 197 36.81 16.79 15.61
C ARG A 197 37.82 17.33 16.59
#